data_AF-A0AAV5DF83-F1
#
_entry.id   AF-A0AAV5DF83-F1
#
_cell.length_a   1.000
_cell.length_b   1.000
_cell.length_c   1.000
_cell.angle_alpha   90.00
_cell.angle_beta   90.00
_cell.angle_gamma   90.00
#
_symmetry.space_group_name_H-M   'P 1'
#
loop_
_entity.id
_entity.type
_entity.pdbx_description
1 polymer ?
#
loop_
_entity_poly.entity_id
_entity_poly.type
_entity_poly.pdbx_seq_one_letter_code
_entity_poly.pdbx_strand_id
1 'polypeptide(L)'
;MLDINLLRVDKGGNPDLVRESQRNRFANVELVDEIIALDQAWRARQFELDKIRQELNATSKKIGKLKASKQEEEAKKLMESTDEIKKRLAAKDAEVQEAKGTLDAKLMTIGNIVHASVPISDDEVTGDGEDKYLIATSEQPLCAYHLGDRIYPAELPIRYAGYSTCFRKEAGSHGRDTAGIFRVHQFEKIEQFCVTSPNGNDSWEMHEEMLKNSEDFYKENDEQSKQFVHMLNSTLTATERTLCCILENYQREDGVEVPKALQPYMCGIEFIPFKQPLDTKQAADSKSNKSKAKGNAP
;
A
#
# COMPACT_ATOMS: atom_id res chain seq x y z
N MET A 1 -4.37 -6.17 -2.01
CA MET A 1 -5.71 -6.79 -2.01
C MET A 1 -5.88 -7.58 -0.73
N LEU A 2 -7.01 -7.46 -0.05
CA LEU A 2 -7.33 -8.27 1.13
C LEU A 2 -7.54 -9.74 0.73
N ASP A 3 -7.18 -10.72 1.57
CA ASP A 3 -7.56 -12.11 1.30
C ASP A 3 -9.08 -12.27 1.38
N ILE A 4 -9.70 -12.64 0.25
CA ILE A 4 -11.14 -12.91 0.14
C ILE A 4 -11.62 -13.97 1.14
N ASN A 5 -10.75 -14.88 1.62
CA ASN A 5 -11.13 -15.85 2.65
C ASN A 5 -11.45 -15.20 4.01
N LEU A 6 -10.92 -14.01 4.32
CA LEU A 6 -11.32 -13.24 5.51
C LEU A 6 -12.81 -12.85 5.46
N LEU A 7 -13.38 -12.74 4.26
CA LEU A 7 -14.80 -12.45 4.03
C LEU A 7 -15.67 -13.72 3.96
N ARG A 8 -15.08 -14.92 4.01
CA ARG A 8 -15.79 -16.20 3.90
C ARG A 8 -15.87 -16.92 5.25
N VAL A 9 -17.01 -16.78 5.93
CA VAL A 9 -17.29 -17.48 7.20
C VAL A 9 -17.17 -19.01 7.04
N ASP A 10 -17.55 -19.57 5.89
CA ASP A 10 -17.39 -21.00 5.56
C ASP A 10 -15.92 -21.47 5.43
N LYS A 11 -14.97 -20.53 5.41
CA LYS A 11 -13.51 -20.76 5.39
C LYS A 11 -12.82 -20.34 6.69
N GLY A 12 -13.58 -19.98 7.73
CA GLY A 12 -13.04 -19.47 9.00
C GLY A 12 -12.70 -17.97 8.97
N GLY A 13 -13.10 -17.24 7.93
CA GLY A 13 -12.98 -15.78 7.88
C GLY A 13 -13.91 -15.07 8.86
N ASN A 14 -13.53 -13.86 9.26
CA ASN A 14 -14.34 -12.97 10.09
C ASN A 14 -14.57 -11.63 9.35
N PRO A 15 -15.72 -11.48 8.66
CA PRO A 15 -16.04 -10.24 7.96
C PRO A 15 -16.20 -9.02 8.88
N ASP A 16 -16.54 -9.20 10.16
CA ASP A 16 -16.75 -8.09 11.08
C ASP A 16 -15.46 -7.34 11.41
N LEU A 17 -14.30 -8.02 11.43
CA LEU A 17 -12.98 -7.37 11.50
C LEU A 17 -12.74 -6.44 10.30
N VAL A 18 -13.25 -6.81 9.13
CA VAL A 18 -13.14 -5.99 7.92
C VAL A 18 -14.10 -4.81 7.97
N ARG A 19 -15.33 -5.01 8.48
CA ARG A 19 -16.29 -3.92 8.74
C ARG A 19 -15.75 -2.92 9.76
N GLU A 20 -15.13 -3.40 10.85
CA GLU A 20 -14.49 -2.56 11.87
C GLU A 20 -13.29 -1.80 11.29
N SER A 21 -12.43 -2.46 10.52
CA SER A 21 -11.34 -1.81 9.78
C SER A 21 -11.85 -0.67 8.88
N GLN A 22 -12.94 -0.88 8.14
CA GLN A 22 -13.56 0.17 7.31
C GLN A 22 -14.09 1.33 8.16
N ARG A 23 -14.74 1.07 9.31
CA ARG A 23 -15.19 2.14 10.25
C ARG A 23 -14.02 2.96 10.78
N ASN A 24 -12.93 2.30 11.17
CA ASN A 24 -11.72 2.94 11.68
C ASN A 24 -10.97 3.76 10.61
N ARG A 25 -11.31 3.55 9.33
CA ARG A 25 -10.83 4.32 8.16
C ARG A 25 -11.83 5.37 7.67
N PHE A 26 -12.97 5.55 8.33
CA PHE A 26 -14.09 6.39 7.86
C PHE A 26 -14.61 6.00 6.45
N ALA A 27 -14.34 4.76 6.04
CA ALA A 27 -14.65 4.23 4.71
C ALA A 27 -16.02 3.53 4.69
N ASN A 28 -16.60 3.36 3.49
CA ASN A 28 -17.89 2.69 3.35
C ASN A 28 -17.82 1.24 3.85
N VAL A 29 -18.65 0.91 4.84
CA VAL A 29 -18.78 -0.43 5.44
C VAL A 29 -19.63 -1.36 4.58
N GLU A 30 -20.63 -0.83 3.85
CA GLU A 30 -21.53 -1.59 2.97
C GLU A 30 -20.75 -2.28 1.83
N LEU A 31 -19.60 -1.73 1.46
CA LEU A 31 -18.64 -2.31 0.53
C LEU A 31 -18.27 -3.76 0.89
N VAL A 32 -18.21 -4.08 2.19
CA VAL A 32 -17.93 -5.45 2.67
C VAL A 32 -19.04 -6.41 2.27
N ASP A 33 -20.30 -6.00 2.43
CA ASP A 33 -21.47 -6.80 2.13
C ASP A 33 -21.69 -6.95 0.61
N GLU A 34 -21.40 -5.89 -0.16
CA GLU A 34 -21.35 -5.95 -1.63
C GLU A 34 -20.33 -6.99 -2.13
N ILE A 35 -19.11 -6.99 -1.57
CA ILE A 35 -18.05 -7.96 -1.95
C ILE A 35 -18.46 -9.39 -1.58
N ILE A 36 -19.07 -9.59 -0.41
CA ILE A 36 -19.59 -10.92 0.01
C ILE A 36 -20.67 -11.41 -0.96
N ALA A 37 -21.60 -10.55 -1.38
CA ALA A 37 -22.64 -10.91 -2.34
C ALA A 37 -22.04 -11.26 -3.73
N LEU A 38 -21.05 -10.49 -4.20
CA LEU A 38 -20.32 -10.79 -5.44
C LEU A 38 -19.57 -12.12 -5.36
N ASP A 39 -18.92 -12.43 -4.23
CA ASP A 39 -18.22 -13.70 -4.01
C ASP A 39 -19.17 -14.90 -3.98
N GLN A 40 -20.31 -14.78 -3.32
CA GLN A 40 -21.36 -15.80 -3.34
C GLN A 40 -21.89 -16.04 -4.76
N ALA A 41 -22.16 -14.96 -5.51
CA ALA A 41 -22.66 -15.04 -6.88
C ALA A 41 -21.61 -15.61 -7.85
N TRP A 42 -20.31 -15.32 -7.65
CA TRP A 42 -19.22 -15.93 -8.41
C TRP A 42 -19.09 -17.43 -8.08
N ARG A 43 -19.06 -17.81 -6.80
CA ARG A 43 -19.01 -19.23 -6.36
C ARG A 43 -20.18 -20.05 -6.89
N ALA A 44 -21.39 -19.48 -6.91
CA ALA A 44 -22.56 -20.12 -7.51
C ALA A 44 -22.40 -20.37 -9.02
N ARG A 45 -21.92 -19.38 -9.78
CA ARG A 45 -21.64 -19.55 -11.22
C ARG A 45 -20.54 -20.59 -11.49
N GLN A 46 -19.48 -20.59 -10.68
CA GLN A 46 -18.39 -21.57 -10.74
C GLN A 46 -18.90 -22.99 -10.52
N PHE A 47 -19.79 -23.19 -9.55
CA PHE A 47 -20.41 -24.49 -9.30
C PHE A 47 -21.27 -24.99 -10.48
N GLU A 48 -22.06 -24.12 -11.12
CA GLU A 48 -22.82 -24.49 -12.32
C GLU A 48 -21.90 -24.77 -13.53
N LEU A 49 -20.81 -24.03 -13.69
CA LEU A 49 -19.78 -24.30 -14.69
C LEU A 49 -19.17 -25.70 -14.50
N ASP A 50 -18.84 -26.07 -13.27
CA ASP A 50 -18.27 -27.38 -12.95
C ASP A 50 -19.27 -28.53 -13.12
N LYS A 51 -20.58 -28.30 -12.89
CA LYS A 51 -21.64 -29.26 -13.30
C LYS A 51 -21.66 -29.48 -14.81
N ILE A 52 -21.57 -28.43 -15.63
CA ILE A 52 -21.55 -28.56 -17.10
C ILE A 52 -20.28 -29.30 -17.55
N ARG A 53 -19.13 -29.07 -16.90
CA ARG A 53 -17.90 -29.85 -17.14
C ARG A 53 -18.09 -31.33 -16.79
N GLN A 54 -18.75 -31.65 -15.68
CA GLN A 54 -19.08 -33.03 -15.31
C GLN A 54 -20.05 -33.68 -16.30
N GLU A 55 -21.07 -32.96 -16.76
CA GLU A 55 -22.02 -33.41 -17.80
C GLU A 55 -21.29 -33.75 -19.10
N LEU A 56 -20.41 -32.85 -19.58
CA LEU A 56 -19.59 -33.08 -20.78
C LEU A 56 -18.75 -34.35 -20.65
N ASN A 57 -18.01 -34.48 -19.54
CA ASN A 57 -17.16 -35.63 -19.27
C ASN A 57 -17.94 -36.95 -19.16
N ALA A 58 -19.13 -36.94 -18.55
CA ALA A 58 -20.00 -38.11 -18.46
C ALA A 58 -20.54 -38.51 -19.85
N THR A 59 -20.95 -37.54 -20.67
CA THR A 59 -21.46 -37.77 -22.03
C THR A 59 -20.35 -38.27 -22.97
N SER A 60 -19.15 -37.70 -22.90
CA SER A 60 -17.97 -38.21 -23.65
C SER A 60 -17.63 -39.66 -23.29
N LYS A 61 -17.71 -40.04 -22.00
CA LYS A 61 -17.53 -41.43 -21.56
C LYS A 61 -18.63 -42.37 -22.10
N LYS A 62 -19.88 -41.91 -22.21
CA LYS A 62 -20.98 -42.68 -22.83
C LYS A 62 -20.73 -42.91 -24.33
N ILE A 63 -20.33 -41.88 -25.07
CA ILE A 63 -20.00 -41.99 -26.51
C ILE A 63 -18.90 -43.03 -26.75
N GLY A 64 -17.84 -43.02 -25.94
CA GLY A 64 -16.77 -44.02 -26.01
C GLY A 64 -17.27 -45.47 -25.84
N LYS A 65 -18.20 -45.69 -24.90
CA LYS A 65 -18.84 -47.01 -24.70
C LYS A 65 -19.73 -47.43 -25.88
N LEU A 66 -20.58 -46.52 -26.39
CA LEU A 66 -21.47 -46.82 -27.51
C LEU A 66 -20.71 -47.15 -28.80
N LYS A 67 -19.62 -46.44 -29.08
CA LYS A 67 -18.72 -46.76 -30.21
C LYS A 67 -18.07 -48.14 -30.05
N ALA A 68 -17.63 -48.51 -28.84
CA ALA A 68 -17.12 -49.86 -28.57
C ALA A 68 -18.20 -50.96 -28.77
N SER A 69 -19.45 -50.66 -28.42
CA SER A 69 -20.62 -51.54 -28.63
C SER A 69 -21.20 -51.51 -30.06
N LYS A 70 -20.59 -50.78 -31.01
CA LYS A 70 -21.07 -50.60 -32.40
C LYS A 70 -22.47 -49.95 -32.52
N GLN A 71 -22.90 -49.18 -31.52
CA GLN A 71 -24.16 -48.43 -31.53
C GLN A 71 -23.94 -47.03 -32.15
N GLU A 72 -23.70 -46.99 -33.46
CA GLU A 72 -23.23 -45.78 -34.15
C GLU A 72 -24.25 -44.63 -34.18
N GLU A 73 -25.53 -44.90 -34.44
CA GLU A 73 -26.58 -43.86 -34.46
C GLU A 73 -26.79 -43.21 -33.08
N GLU A 74 -26.78 -44.01 -32.01
CA GLU A 74 -26.89 -43.50 -30.64
C GLU A 74 -25.65 -42.69 -30.25
N ALA A 75 -24.46 -43.15 -30.65
CA ALA A 75 -23.21 -42.42 -30.45
C ALA A 75 -23.21 -41.07 -31.20
N LYS A 76 -23.74 -41.02 -32.43
CA LYS A 76 -23.87 -39.81 -33.24
C LYS A 76 -24.81 -38.78 -32.60
N LYS A 77 -25.99 -39.21 -32.14
CA LYS A 77 -26.94 -38.36 -31.42
C LYS A 77 -26.36 -37.77 -30.13
N LEU A 78 -25.54 -38.53 -29.41
CA LEU A 78 -24.82 -38.04 -28.23
C LEU A 78 -23.65 -37.10 -28.58
N MET A 79 -23.03 -37.25 -29.75
CA MET A 79 -22.02 -36.29 -30.24
C MET A 79 -22.65 -34.92 -30.53
N GLU A 80 -23.82 -34.87 -31.18
CA GLU A 80 -24.60 -33.63 -31.38
C GLU A 80 -24.91 -32.95 -30.03
N SER A 81 -25.37 -33.73 -29.05
CA SER A 81 -25.56 -33.28 -27.66
C SER A 81 -24.28 -32.69 -27.02
N THR A 82 -23.09 -33.24 -27.30
CA THR A 82 -21.85 -32.64 -26.77
C THR A 82 -21.52 -31.28 -27.34
N ASP A 83 -21.95 -30.95 -28.56
CA ASP A 83 -21.72 -29.62 -29.13
C ASP A 83 -22.64 -28.57 -28.49
N GLU A 84 -23.85 -28.95 -28.09
CA GLU A 84 -24.71 -28.12 -27.23
C GLU A 84 -24.14 -27.94 -25.83
N ILE A 85 -23.60 -29.00 -25.21
CA ILE A 85 -22.93 -28.92 -23.90
C ILE A 85 -21.70 -27.99 -23.99
N LYS A 86 -20.88 -28.08 -25.04
CA LYS A 86 -19.72 -27.19 -25.25
C LYS A 86 -20.13 -25.72 -25.41
N LYS A 87 -21.25 -25.44 -26.10
CA LYS A 87 -21.80 -24.08 -26.20
C LYS A 87 -22.23 -23.54 -24.84
N ARG A 88 -22.97 -24.34 -24.05
CA ARG A 88 -23.32 -23.99 -22.66
C ARG A 88 -22.08 -23.78 -21.78
N LEU A 89 -21.06 -24.62 -21.95
CA LEU A 89 -19.81 -24.53 -21.21
C LEU A 89 -19.08 -23.21 -21.49
N ALA A 90 -18.89 -22.86 -22.77
CA ALA A 90 -18.20 -21.63 -23.16
C ALA A 90 -18.94 -20.37 -22.70
N ALA A 91 -20.28 -20.34 -22.82
CA ALA A 91 -21.09 -19.25 -22.30
C ALA A 91 -20.95 -19.11 -20.78
N LYS A 92 -20.99 -20.23 -20.03
CA LYS A 92 -20.89 -20.20 -18.57
C LYS A 92 -19.48 -19.87 -18.06
N ASP A 93 -18.44 -20.24 -18.81
CA ASP A 93 -17.06 -19.87 -18.49
C ASP A 93 -16.88 -18.35 -18.61
N ALA A 94 -17.41 -17.73 -19.67
CA ALA A 94 -17.42 -16.27 -19.82
C ALA A 94 -18.15 -15.55 -18.67
N GLU A 95 -19.35 -16.01 -18.26
CA GLU A 95 -20.06 -15.45 -17.09
C GLU A 95 -19.24 -15.56 -15.78
N VAL A 96 -18.44 -16.62 -15.64
CA VAL A 96 -17.58 -16.83 -14.46
C VAL A 96 -16.38 -15.89 -14.48
N GLN A 97 -15.74 -15.68 -15.63
CA GLN A 97 -14.65 -14.71 -15.76
C GLN A 97 -15.13 -13.27 -15.53
N GLU A 98 -16.28 -12.89 -16.09
CA GLU A 98 -16.89 -11.57 -15.88
C GLU A 98 -17.18 -11.33 -14.39
N ALA A 99 -17.87 -12.28 -13.73
CA ALA A 99 -18.17 -12.18 -12.31
C ALA A 99 -16.91 -12.15 -11.42
N LYS A 100 -15.83 -12.84 -11.83
CA LYS A 100 -14.54 -12.78 -11.12
C LYS A 100 -13.86 -11.42 -11.28
N GLY A 101 -13.89 -10.85 -12.49
CA GLY A 101 -13.37 -9.51 -12.77
C GLY A 101 -14.10 -8.44 -11.95
N THR A 102 -15.44 -8.49 -11.87
CA THR A 102 -16.23 -7.59 -11.00
C THR A 102 -15.86 -7.75 -9.53
N LEU A 103 -15.74 -8.98 -9.03
CA LEU A 103 -15.34 -9.26 -7.66
C LEU A 103 -13.95 -8.72 -7.35
N ASP A 104 -12.96 -8.97 -8.21
CA ASP A 104 -11.58 -8.55 -7.99
C ASP A 104 -11.44 -7.03 -8.05
N ALA A 105 -12.08 -6.35 -9.02
CA ALA A 105 -12.09 -4.90 -9.10
C ALA A 105 -12.65 -4.26 -7.81
N LYS A 106 -13.70 -4.84 -7.23
CA LYS A 106 -14.31 -4.38 -5.97
C LYS A 106 -13.44 -4.73 -4.75
N LEU A 107 -12.80 -5.89 -4.73
CA LEU A 107 -11.89 -6.32 -3.66
C LEU A 107 -10.57 -5.51 -3.65
N MET A 108 -10.19 -4.88 -4.76
CA MET A 108 -9.07 -3.93 -4.81
C MET A 108 -9.37 -2.59 -4.12
N THR A 109 -10.64 -2.19 -3.98
CA THR A 109 -11.00 -0.90 -3.33
C THR A 109 -11.13 -0.99 -1.81
N ILE A 110 -10.98 -2.18 -1.21
CA ILE A 110 -11.05 -2.35 0.25
C ILE A 110 -9.67 -2.16 0.89
N GLY A 111 -9.64 -1.40 1.99
CA GLY A 111 -8.41 -1.21 2.78
C GLY A 111 -7.95 -2.49 3.46
N ASN A 112 -6.65 -2.58 3.78
CA ASN A 112 -6.14 -3.64 4.64
C ASN A 112 -6.70 -3.52 6.07
N ILE A 113 -6.57 -4.56 6.89
CA ILE A 113 -6.93 -4.50 8.32
C ILE A 113 -6.12 -3.41 9.03
N VAL A 114 -6.79 -2.51 9.73
CA VAL A 114 -6.15 -1.53 10.62
C VAL A 114 -5.70 -2.24 11.90
N HIS A 115 -4.44 -2.02 12.32
CA HIS A 115 -3.94 -2.57 13.58
C HIS A 115 -4.59 -1.87 14.79
N ALA A 116 -4.85 -2.60 15.87
CA ALA A 116 -5.61 -2.10 17.02
C ALA A 116 -4.98 -0.91 17.76
N SER A 117 -3.68 -0.64 17.56
CA SER A 117 -2.96 0.50 18.13
C SER A 117 -2.99 1.77 17.26
N VAL A 118 -3.58 1.74 16.07
CA VAL A 118 -3.61 2.88 15.15
C VAL A 118 -4.61 3.93 15.65
N PRO A 119 -4.20 5.20 15.87
CA PRO A 119 -5.11 6.27 16.22
C PRO A 119 -6.14 6.51 15.09
N ILE A 120 -7.42 6.62 15.47
CA ILE A 120 -8.54 6.83 14.54
C ILE A 120 -8.72 8.34 14.31
N SER A 121 -8.54 8.82 13.08
CA SER A 121 -8.67 10.23 12.68
C SER A 121 -9.05 10.36 11.19
N ASP A 122 -9.71 11.46 10.82
CA ASP A 122 -10.38 11.67 9.52
C ASP A 122 -9.92 12.97 8.83
N ASP A 123 -8.82 12.91 8.08
CA ASP A 123 -8.20 14.04 7.36
C ASP A 123 -7.59 13.55 6.00
N GLU A 124 -8.34 13.39 4.89
CA GLU A 124 -7.74 13.28 3.52
C GLU A 124 -8.67 13.51 2.30
N VAL A 125 -8.11 13.55 1.07
CA VAL A 125 -8.74 13.97 -0.21
C VAL A 125 -8.27 13.11 -1.40
N THR A 126 -9.12 12.87 -2.42
CA THR A 126 -8.91 11.87 -3.51
C THR A 126 -8.97 12.42 -4.95
N GLY A 127 -8.64 11.58 -5.96
CA GLY A 127 -8.89 11.83 -7.40
C GLY A 127 -8.21 10.86 -8.38
N ASP A 128 -8.67 10.87 -9.63
CA ASP A 128 -8.25 10.05 -10.78
C ASP A 128 -7.53 10.92 -11.85
N GLY A 129 -6.91 10.40 -12.93
CA GLY A 129 -6.75 9.02 -13.42
C GLY A 129 -7.38 8.79 -14.82
N GLU A 130 -6.72 8.17 -15.80
CA GLU A 130 -5.32 7.68 -15.86
C GLU A 130 -4.30 8.82 -16.05
N ASP A 131 -3.18 8.77 -15.33
CA ASP A 131 -2.08 9.72 -15.44
C ASP A 131 -0.72 9.05 -15.16
N LYS A 132 0.38 9.73 -15.50
CA LYS A 132 1.68 9.48 -14.84
C LYS A 132 1.79 10.38 -13.62
N TYR A 133 1.75 9.78 -12.44
CA TYR A 133 1.99 10.51 -11.19
C TYR A 133 3.49 10.64 -10.91
N LEU A 134 3.91 11.83 -10.50
CA LEU A 134 5.21 12.01 -9.86
C LEU A 134 5.20 11.26 -8.52
N ILE A 135 6.30 10.57 -8.20
CA ILE A 135 6.37 9.75 -6.99
C ILE A 135 6.37 10.62 -5.74
N ALA A 136 5.55 10.25 -4.75
CA ALA A 136 5.52 10.88 -3.42
C ALA A 136 6.58 10.28 -2.46
N THR A 137 7.20 9.17 -2.87
CA THR A 137 8.16 8.35 -2.13
C THR A 137 8.78 7.31 -3.08
N SER A 138 10.06 6.95 -2.90
CA SER A 138 10.73 5.83 -3.59
C SER A 138 10.12 4.47 -3.28
N GLU A 139 9.36 4.34 -2.19
CA GLU A 139 8.53 3.16 -1.89
C GLU A 139 7.61 2.77 -3.05
N GLN A 140 6.96 3.74 -3.71
CA GLN A 140 6.01 3.47 -4.79
C GLN A 140 6.64 2.69 -5.96
N PRO A 141 7.76 3.14 -6.57
CA PRO A 141 8.46 2.37 -7.58
C PRO A 141 9.18 1.13 -7.04
N LEU A 142 9.66 1.12 -5.78
CA LEU A 142 10.31 -0.07 -5.20
C LEU A 142 9.32 -1.22 -4.95
N CYS A 143 8.08 -0.90 -4.56
CA CYS A 143 7.00 -1.87 -4.45
C CYS A 143 6.59 -2.40 -5.83
N ALA A 144 6.48 -1.51 -6.83
CA ALA A 144 6.18 -1.90 -8.21
C ALA A 144 7.33 -2.64 -8.91
N TYR A 145 8.58 -2.49 -8.44
CA TYR A 145 9.77 -3.13 -9.02
C TYR A 145 9.68 -4.66 -9.02
N HIS A 146 9.11 -5.23 -7.95
CA HIS A 146 8.90 -6.68 -7.79
C HIS A 146 7.53 -7.17 -8.28
N LEU A 147 6.79 -6.35 -9.04
CA LEU A 147 5.45 -6.72 -9.51
C LEU A 147 5.53 -7.85 -10.55
N GLY A 148 5.17 -9.06 -10.12
CA GLY A 148 5.23 -10.27 -10.95
C GLY A 148 6.49 -11.11 -10.76
N ASP A 149 7.45 -10.65 -9.93
CA ASP A 149 8.62 -11.44 -9.55
C ASP A 149 8.25 -12.66 -8.71
N ARG A 150 9.10 -13.69 -8.78
CA ARG A 150 9.03 -14.86 -7.91
C ARG A 150 10.30 -14.95 -7.07
N ILE A 151 10.25 -14.32 -5.90
CA ILE A 151 11.37 -14.26 -4.95
C ILE A 151 11.46 -15.59 -4.17
N TYR A 152 12.64 -16.19 -4.15
CA TYR A 152 12.91 -17.44 -3.43
C TYR A 152 13.40 -17.17 -2.00
N PRO A 153 13.16 -18.08 -1.03
CA PRO A 153 13.55 -17.87 0.36
C PRO A 153 15.05 -17.62 0.59
N ALA A 154 15.92 -18.11 -0.30
CA ALA A 154 17.37 -17.89 -0.22
C ALA A 154 17.82 -16.48 -0.63
N GLU A 155 16.93 -15.68 -1.23
CA GLU A 155 17.19 -14.29 -1.63
C GLU A 155 16.73 -13.29 -0.54
N LEU A 156 16.03 -13.77 0.49
CA LEU A 156 15.45 -12.95 1.55
C LEU A 156 16.39 -12.88 2.77
N PRO A 157 16.42 -11.75 3.50
CA PRO A 157 15.72 -10.50 3.21
C PRO A 157 16.46 -9.63 2.17
N ILE A 158 15.70 -9.07 1.21
CA ILE A 158 16.19 -8.05 0.29
C ILE A 158 16.02 -6.68 0.96
N ARG A 159 17.07 -5.87 1.01
CA ARG A 159 17.07 -4.52 1.59
C ARG A 159 17.43 -3.48 0.53
N TYR A 160 16.66 -2.40 0.45
CA TYR A 160 16.91 -1.26 -0.42
C TYR A 160 17.06 0.04 0.38
N ALA A 161 18.04 0.86 -0.01
CA ALA A 161 18.15 2.26 0.37
C ALA A 161 17.74 3.14 -0.82
N GLY A 162 16.45 3.50 -0.88
CA GLY A 162 15.87 4.24 -2.00
C GLY A 162 16.07 5.74 -1.87
N TYR A 163 17.05 6.30 -2.59
CA TYR A 163 17.23 7.75 -2.73
C TYR A 163 16.38 8.31 -3.88
N SER A 164 15.52 9.30 -3.62
CA SER A 164 14.71 9.94 -4.66
C SER A 164 14.24 11.34 -4.29
N THR A 165 14.13 12.22 -5.29
CA THR A 165 13.27 13.41 -5.24
C THR A 165 11.80 12.98 -5.17
N CYS A 166 11.08 13.48 -4.17
CA CYS A 166 9.69 13.18 -3.86
C CYS A 166 8.81 14.40 -4.12
N PHE A 167 7.60 14.19 -4.63
CA PHE A 167 6.67 15.26 -4.97
C PHE A 167 5.34 15.10 -4.22
N ARG A 168 4.88 16.16 -3.54
CA ARG A 168 3.61 16.16 -2.79
C ARG A 168 2.76 17.39 -3.12
N LYS A 169 1.48 17.14 -3.39
CA LYS A 169 0.50 18.21 -3.67
C LYS A 169 0.24 19.10 -2.44
N GLU A 170 0.47 18.61 -1.22
CA GLU A 170 0.17 19.30 0.06
C GLU A 170 -1.27 19.86 0.09
N ALA A 171 -2.21 19.10 -0.49
CA ALA A 171 -3.64 19.41 -0.47
C ALA A 171 -4.18 19.27 0.97
N GLY A 172 -5.03 20.21 1.40
CA GLY A 172 -5.58 20.25 2.76
C GLY A 172 -4.75 21.03 3.79
N SER A 173 -3.44 21.23 3.60
CA SER A 173 -2.58 21.98 4.54
C SER A 173 -2.52 23.49 4.29
N HIS A 174 -3.57 24.10 3.73
CA HIS A 174 -3.56 25.51 3.34
C HIS A 174 -3.29 26.44 4.54
N GLY A 175 -2.21 27.21 4.48
CA GLY A 175 -1.79 28.11 5.57
C GLY A 175 -1.05 27.48 6.74
N ARG A 176 -0.78 26.16 6.74
CA ARG A 176 0.10 25.50 7.72
C ARG A 176 1.53 25.40 7.18
N ASP A 177 2.51 25.74 8.01
CA ASP A 177 3.96 25.59 7.76
C ASP A 177 4.48 26.17 6.44
N THR A 178 3.85 27.24 5.95
CA THR A 178 4.12 27.85 4.62
C THR A 178 5.39 28.69 4.53
N ALA A 179 6.21 28.74 5.59
CA ALA A 179 7.43 29.54 5.65
C ALA A 179 8.67 28.63 5.70
N GLY A 180 9.69 28.97 4.92
CA GLY A 180 10.91 28.17 4.81
C GLY A 180 10.73 26.91 3.96
N ILE A 181 11.48 25.86 4.31
CA ILE A 181 11.56 24.60 3.52
C ILE A 181 10.88 23.39 4.22
N PHE A 182 10.23 23.60 5.38
CA PHE A 182 9.68 22.51 6.19
C PHE A 182 8.51 21.75 5.52
N ARG A 183 7.72 22.48 4.73
CA ARG A 183 6.62 21.95 3.91
C ARG A 183 6.74 22.52 2.49
N VAL A 184 7.24 21.69 1.58
CA VAL A 184 7.51 22.04 0.18
C VAL A 184 6.98 20.95 -0.76
N HIS A 185 6.65 21.35 -1.99
CA HIS A 185 6.06 20.42 -2.99
C HIS A 185 7.05 19.42 -3.58
N GLN A 186 8.35 19.70 -3.47
CA GLN A 186 9.45 18.86 -3.92
C GLN A 186 10.47 18.79 -2.78
N PHE A 187 10.96 17.59 -2.47
CA PHE A 187 12.00 17.38 -1.46
C PHE A 187 12.77 16.08 -1.69
N GLU A 188 14.01 15.98 -1.23
CA GLU A 188 14.78 14.73 -1.31
C GLU A 188 14.53 13.80 -0.10
N LYS A 189 14.62 12.49 -0.35
CA LYS A 189 14.37 11.46 0.67
C LYS A 189 15.26 10.25 0.51
N ILE A 190 15.75 9.72 1.63
CA ILE A 190 16.32 8.37 1.72
C ILE A 190 15.29 7.48 2.42
N GLU A 191 14.90 6.41 1.73
CA GLU A 191 13.89 5.45 2.18
C GLU A 191 14.53 4.08 2.47
N GLN A 192 14.16 3.47 3.60
CA GLN A 192 14.39 2.04 3.81
C GLN A 192 13.19 1.27 3.26
N PHE A 193 13.43 0.32 2.36
CA PHE A 193 12.39 -0.56 1.82
C PHE A 193 12.90 -2.00 1.81
N CYS A 194 12.21 -2.91 2.49
CA CYS A 194 12.68 -4.28 2.67
C CYS A 194 11.63 -5.31 2.28
N VAL A 195 12.06 -6.32 1.51
CA VAL A 195 11.26 -7.52 1.20
C VAL A 195 11.78 -8.68 2.03
N THR A 196 10.88 -9.37 2.74
CA THR A 196 11.24 -10.33 3.78
C THR A 196 10.39 -11.59 3.68
N SER A 197 10.80 -12.64 4.39
CA SER A 197 10.05 -13.90 4.49
C SER A 197 8.67 -13.68 5.13
N PRO A 198 7.60 -14.30 4.61
CA PRO A 198 6.29 -14.36 5.26
C PRO A 198 6.21 -15.48 6.32
N ASN A 199 7.28 -16.26 6.51
CA ASN A 199 7.32 -17.35 7.49
C ASN A 199 7.99 -16.89 8.77
N GLY A 200 7.55 -17.44 9.90
CA GLY A 200 8.14 -17.09 11.18
C GLY A 200 7.89 -15.61 11.47
N ASN A 201 8.95 -14.81 11.45
CA ASN A 201 8.91 -13.51 12.10
C ASN A 201 9.81 -12.41 11.53
N ASP A 202 10.42 -12.72 10.38
CA ASP A 202 11.60 -12.03 9.87
C ASP A 202 11.33 -10.56 9.51
N SER A 203 10.12 -10.20 9.08
CA SER A 203 9.82 -8.80 8.74
C SER A 203 9.71 -7.87 9.94
N TRP A 204 9.42 -8.35 11.15
CA TRP A 204 9.33 -7.44 12.30
C TRP A 204 10.64 -7.40 13.05
N GLU A 205 11.46 -8.44 12.95
CA GLU A 205 12.90 -8.24 13.16
C GLU A 205 13.41 -7.18 12.17
N MET A 206 12.97 -7.19 10.91
CA MET A 206 13.23 -6.10 9.95
C MET A 206 12.53 -4.78 10.31
N HIS A 207 11.34 -4.78 10.91
CA HIS A 207 10.66 -3.53 11.32
C HIS A 207 11.45 -2.86 12.43
N GLU A 208 11.80 -3.62 13.47
CA GLU A 208 12.65 -3.15 14.56
C GLU A 208 14.05 -2.81 14.05
N GLU A 209 14.62 -3.55 13.09
CA GLU A 209 15.90 -3.21 12.46
C GLU A 209 15.79 -1.89 11.69
N MET A 210 14.73 -1.67 10.90
CA MET A 210 14.51 -0.42 10.16
C MET A 210 14.21 0.76 11.10
N LEU A 211 13.42 0.53 12.15
CA LEU A 211 13.14 1.51 13.19
C LEU A 211 14.43 1.87 13.92
N LYS A 212 15.20 0.87 14.38
CA LYS A 212 16.50 1.05 15.02
C LYS A 212 17.50 1.72 14.08
N ASN A 213 17.54 1.39 12.79
CA ASN A 213 18.39 2.09 11.81
C ASN A 213 18.01 3.57 11.71
N SER A 214 16.72 3.90 11.73
CA SER A 214 16.25 5.28 11.78
C SER A 214 16.57 5.95 13.12
N GLU A 215 16.41 5.25 14.25
CA GLU A 215 16.75 5.78 15.57
C GLU A 215 18.25 5.98 15.75
N ASP A 216 19.09 4.99 15.41
CA ASP A 216 20.56 5.06 15.38
C ASP A 216 21.08 6.14 14.42
N PHE A 217 20.33 6.46 13.35
CA PHE A 217 20.65 7.58 12.46
C PHE A 217 20.42 8.95 13.14
N TYR A 218 19.58 9.02 14.18
CA TYR A 218 19.30 10.23 14.97
C TYR A 218 19.80 10.18 16.44
N LYS A 219 20.33 9.05 16.93
CA LYS A 219 20.71 8.78 18.33
C LYS A 219 21.95 7.86 18.42
N GLU A 220 22.61 7.82 19.57
CA GLU A 220 23.56 6.75 19.92
C GLU A 220 22.92 5.72 20.89
N ASN A 221 22.52 4.53 20.38
CA ASN A 221 22.03 3.31 21.09
C ASN A 221 20.70 3.44 21.90
N ASP A 222 19.84 2.44 22.14
CA ASP A 222 20.06 1.00 22.41
C ASP A 222 18.75 0.13 22.35
N GLU A 223 18.89 -1.21 22.26
CA GLU A 223 17.93 -2.35 22.44
C GLU A 223 16.59 -2.53 21.64
N GLN A 224 15.97 -3.73 21.71
CA GLN A 224 15.06 -4.38 20.70
C GLN A 224 13.71 -4.92 21.27
N SER A 225 12.63 -5.06 20.46
CA SER A 225 11.85 -6.35 20.30
C SER A 225 10.53 -6.34 19.44
N LYS A 226 10.51 -7.04 18.29
CA LYS A 226 9.69 -8.23 17.87
C LYS A 226 8.11 -8.19 18.00
N GLN A 227 7.24 -8.73 17.10
CA GLN A 227 7.36 -9.66 15.94
C GLN A 227 5.99 -9.97 15.15
N PHE A 228 5.88 -10.02 13.78
CA PHE A 228 4.99 -10.85 12.84
C PHE A 228 4.66 -10.34 11.36
N VAL A 229 5.52 -10.59 10.36
CA VAL A 229 5.48 -10.39 8.84
C VAL A 229 4.57 -9.36 8.08
N HIS A 230 5.19 -8.35 7.42
CA HIS A 230 4.63 -7.21 6.66
C HIS A 230 5.58 -6.72 5.52
N MET A 231 5.07 -5.92 4.56
CA MET A 231 5.90 -5.03 3.72
C MET A 231 6.03 -3.68 4.44
N LEU A 232 7.25 -3.16 4.58
CA LEU A 232 7.52 -1.97 5.38
C LEU A 232 8.29 -0.92 4.58
N ASN A 233 7.81 0.31 4.68
CA ASN A 233 8.53 1.53 4.30
C ASN A 233 8.91 2.27 5.59
N SER A 234 10.05 2.96 5.57
CA SER A 234 10.40 3.92 6.61
C SER A 234 11.32 4.98 6.03
N THR A 235 10.91 6.24 6.19
CA THR A 235 11.73 7.38 5.83
C THR A 235 12.89 7.50 6.82
N LEU A 236 14.09 7.19 6.35
CA LEU A 236 15.31 7.37 7.14
C LEU A 236 15.53 8.86 7.40
N THR A 237 15.45 9.67 6.33
CA THR A 237 15.53 11.13 6.43
C THR A 237 14.83 11.81 5.26
N ALA A 238 14.06 12.85 5.57
CA ALA A 238 13.57 13.84 4.60
C ALA A 238 14.45 15.08 4.75
N THR A 239 15.31 15.34 3.76
CA THR A 239 16.51 16.16 3.92
C THR A 239 16.22 17.58 4.40
N GLU A 240 15.12 18.18 3.96
CA GLU A 240 14.71 19.55 4.21
C GLU A 240 14.19 19.73 5.64
N ARG A 241 13.45 18.74 6.16
CA ARG A 241 13.00 18.73 7.57
C ARG A 241 14.16 18.46 8.51
N THR A 242 15.05 17.54 8.14
CA THR A 242 16.29 17.28 8.87
C THR A 242 17.21 18.49 8.85
N LEU A 243 17.27 19.24 7.74
CA LEU A 243 17.99 20.50 7.65
C LEU A 243 17.36 21.59 8.55
N CYS A 244 16.02 21.74 8.58
CA CYS A 244 15.36 22.60 9.56
C CYS A 244 15.74 22.22 11.00
N CYS A 245 15.69 20.93 11.35
CA CYS A 245 16.06 20.43 12.67
C CYS A 245 17.53 20.75 13.01
N ILE A 246 18.47 20.54 12.08
CA ILE A 246 19.89 20.88 12.27
C ILE A 246 20.05 22.40 12.47
N LEU A 247 19.47 23.21 11.60
CA LEU A 247 19.56 24.68 11.67
C LEU A 247 18.99 25.21 13.00
N GLU A 248 17.87 24.67 13.47
CA GLU A 248 17.24 25.11 14.73
C GLU A 248 18.00 24.68 15.99
N ASN A 249 18.57 23.46 16.01
CA ASN A 249 19.24 22.92 17.20
C ASN A 249 20.74 23.27 17.29
N TYR A 250 21.40 23.53 16.16
CA TYR A 250 22.84 23.84 16.11
C TYR A 250 23.14 25.33 15.86
N GLN A 251 22.14 26.21 15.83
CA GLN A 251 22.36 27.66 15.74
C GLN A 251 23.14 28.22 16.96
N ARG A 252 23.91 29.27 16.67
CA ARG A 252 24.67 30.13 17.59
C ARG A 252 24.32 31.59 17.25
N GLU A 253 24.87 32.55 18.00
CA GLU A 253 24.56 33.97 17.79
C GLU A 253 24.99 34.50 16.42
N ASP A 254 26.03 33.90 15.83
CA ASP A 254 26.71 34.33 14.60
C ASP A 254 26.65 33.32 13.45
N GLY A 255 26.00 32.16 13.64
CA GLY A 255 25.91 31.11 12.61
C GLY A 255 25.30 29.80 13.09
N VAL A 256 25.71 28.69 12.48
CA VAL A 256 25.26 27.33 12.79
C VAL A 256 26.47 26.39 12.86
N GLU A 257 26.59 25.61 13.93
CA GLU A 257 27.58 24.54 14.04
C GLU A 257 27.21 23.36 13.12
N VAL A 258 28.20 22.78 12.45
CA VAL A 258 28.00 21.58 11.62
C VAL A 258 28.10 20.34 12.52
N PRO A 259 27.06 19.48 12.61
CA PRO A 259 27.11 18.24 13.37
C PRO A 259 28.31 17.38 12.95
N LYS A 260 29.04 16.80 13.93
CA LYS A 260 30.29 16.05 13.67
C LYS A 260 30.16 14.96 12.60
N ALA A 261 29.02 14.28 12.54
CA ALA A 261 28.74 13.26 11.53
C ALA A 261 28.71 13.80 10.08
N LEU A 262 28.40 15.09 9.89
CA LEU A 262 28.32 15.73 8.56
C LEU A 262 29.64 16.37 8.13
N GLN A 263 30.53 16.72 9.06
CA GLN A 263 31.81 17.39 8.78
C GLN A 263 32.67 16.65 7.72
N PRO A 264 32.81 15.31 7.72
CA PRO A 264 33.55 14.59 6.67
C PRO A 264 32.96 14.77 5.26
N TYR A 265 31.64 14.92 5.16
CA TYR A 265 30.92 15.13 3.90
C TYR A 265 30.88 16.61 3.47
N MET A 266 31.24 17.52 4.39
CA MET A 266 31.33 18.97 4.16
C MET A 266 32.78 19.46 4.11
N CYS A 267 33.72 18.63 3.64
CA CYS A 267 35.15 18.96 3.52
C CYS A 267 35.81 19.47 4.83
N GLY A 268 35.32 19.01 5.99
CA GLY A 268 35.82 19.45 7.30
C GLY A 268 35.30 20.82 7.76
N ILE A 269 34.25 21.38 7.15
CA ILE A 269 33.61 22.60 7.65
C ILE A 269 32.90 22.29 8.98
N GLU A 270 33.33 22.96 10.05
CA GLU A 270 32.77 22.81 11.40
C GLU A 270 31.70 23.86 11.74
N PHE A 271 31.65 24.99 11.01
CA PHE A 271 30.76 26.12 11.30
C PHE A 271 30.32 26.88 10.03
N ILE A 272 29.08 27.35 9.99
CA ILE A 272 28.48 28.11 8.89
C ILE A 272 28.03 29.49 9.42
N PRO A 273 28.74 30.59 9.10
CA PRO A 273 28.39 31.91 9.60
C PRO A 273 27.15 32.51 8.90
N PHE A 274 26.36 33.30 9.62
CA PHE A 274 25.25 34.05 9.04
C PHE A 274 25.75 35.14 8.08
N LYS A 275 25.23 35.15 6.85
CA LYS A 275 25.61 36.15 5.83
C LYS A 275 24.95 37.52 6.01
N GLN A 276 23.86 37.60 6.77
CA GLN A 276 23.09 38.81 7.01
C GLN A 276 22.53 38.79 8.45
N PRO A 277 22.46 39.93 9.14
CA PRO A 277 21.76 40.03 10.41
C PRO A 277 20.24 39.88 10.22
N LEU A 278 19.56 39.28 11.20
CA LEU A 278 18.11 39.14 11.21
C LEU A 278 17.42 40.51 11.16
N ASP A 279 16.58 40.74 10.14
CA ASP A 279 15.79 41.98 10.04
C ASP A 279 14.65 41.97 11.06
N THR A 280 14.91 42.62 12.20
CA THR A 280 14.02 42.69 13.36
C THR A 280 12.64 43.29 13.05
N LYS A 281 12.46 43.99 11.92
CA LYS A 281 11.15 44.49 11.51
C LYS A 281 10.20 43.39 11.06
N GLN A 282 10.66 42.43 10.26
CA GLN A 282 9.79 41.34 9.76
C GLN A 282 9.29 40.42 10.89
N ALA A 283 10.12 40.22 11.92
CA ALA A 283 9.73 39.45 13.11
C ALA A 283 8.56 40.09 13.88
N ALA A 284 8.48 41.42 13.92
CA ALA A 284 7.40 42.15 14.61
C ALA A 284 6.05 42.04 13.86
N ASP A 285 6.06 42.18 12.53
CA ASP A 285 4.84 42.11 11.71
C ASP A 285 4.20 40.72 11.70
N SER A 286 5.01 39.64 11.78
CA SER A 286 4.48 38.28 11.94
C SER A 286 3.69 38.08 13.24
N LYS A 287 4.07 38.76 14.33
CA LYS A 287 3.35 38.72 15.61
C LYS A 287 2.08 39.57 15.59
N SER A 288 2.09 40.71 14.89
CA SER A 288 0.91 41.60 14.79
C SER A 288 -0.22 40.97 13.94
N ASN A 289 0.11 40.24 12.87
CA ASN A 289 -0.92 39.53 12.08
C ASN A 289 -1.52 38.33 12.82
N LYS A 290 -0.76 37.61 13.65
CA LYS A 290 -1.30 36.53 14.51
C LYS A 290 -2.32 37.02 15.54
N SER A 291 -2.22 38.27 16.02
CA SER A 291 -3.22 38.82 16.96
C SER A 291 -4.51 39.24 16.27
N LYS A 292 -4.43 39.79 15.05
CA LYS A 292 -5.62 40.14 14.24
C LYS A 292 -6.42 38.90 13.79
N ALA A 293 -5.74 37.80 13.45
CA ALA A 293 -6.41 36.57 12.99
C ALA A 293 -7.29 35.89 14.06
N LYS A 294 -7.08 36.16 15.36
CA LYS A 294 -7.94 35.66 16.45
C LYS A 294 -9.14 36.55 16.77
N GLY A 295 -9.27 37.72 16.12
CA GLY A 295 -10.29 38.72 16.43
C GLY A 295 -11.54 38.70 15.53
N ASN A 296 -11.50 38.01 14.39
CA ASN A 296 -12.60 37.92 13.43
C ASN A 296 -12.89 36.46 13.07
N ALA A 297 -13.70 35.79 13.89
CA ALA A 297 -14.46 34.62 13.52
C ALA A 297 -15.90 34.84 14.02
N PRO A 298 -16.93 34.78 13.13
CA PRO A 298 -18.31 34.54 13.56
C PRO A 298 -18.49 33.09 14.03
#